data_AF-A0A3N5KP41-F1
#
_entry.id   AF-A0A3N5KP41-F1
#
_cell.length_a   1.000
_cell.length_b   1.000
_cell.length_c   1.000
_cell.angle_alpha   90.00
_cell.angle_beta   90.00
_cell.angle_gamma   90.00
#
_symmetry.space_group_name_H-M   'P 1'
#
loop_
_entity.id
_entity.type
_entity.pdbx_description
1 polymer ?
#
loop_
_entity_poly.entity_id
_entity_poly.type
_entity_poly.pdbx_seq_one_letter_code
_entity_poly.pdbx_strand_id
1 'polypeptide(L)'
;MTGVERSARNGFRILLVSPVDKAMLGRDFYFRFPHLSLPTLAAYTPPGATVEIVDEKYGALPDGKGYDLVGITAMTPLAPRAYRIADAFRRQRV
;
A
#
# COMPACT_ATOMS: atom_id res chain seq x y z
N MET A 1 -40.02 -14.24 -2.43
CA MET A 1 -39.27 -13.66 -3.57
C MET A 1 -37.80 -13.71 -3.23
N THR A 2 -37.10 -14.65 -3.84
CA THR A 2 -35.70 -15.00 -3.64
C THR A 2 -34.81 -13.85 -4.13
N GLY A 3 -34.16 -13.16 -3.19
CA GLY A 3 -33.07 -12.24 -3.49
C GLY A 3 -31.90 -13.05 -4.02
N VAL A 4 -31.61 -12.84 -5.30
CA VAL A 4 -30.48 -13.42 -6.03
C VAL A 4 -29.20 -13.23 -5.22
N GLU A 5 -28.54 -14.33 -4.86
CA GLU A 5 -27.16 -14.32 -4.39
C GLU A 5 -26.31 -13.63 -5.46
N ARG A 6 -25.88 -12.40 -5.18
CA ARG A 6 -24.79 -11.79 -5.92
C ARG A 6 -23.56 -12.59 -5.53
N SER A 7 -23.14 -13.50 -6.41
CA SER A 7 -21.80 -14.09 -6.38
C SER A 7 -20.80 -12.96 -6.09
N ALA A 8 -20.15 -13.03 -4.93
CA ALA A 8 -19.23 -12.03 -4.45
C ALA A 8 -18.01 -11.97 -5.39
N ARG A 9 -18.06 -11.14 -6.43
CA ARG A 9 -16.83 -10.59 -6.97
C ARG A 9 -16.22 -9.79 -5.83
N ASN A 10 -15.05 -10.23 -5.35
CA ASN A 10 -14.26 -9.46 -4.38
C ASN A 10 -14.31 -7.98 -4.77
N GLY A 11 -14.70 -7.12 -3.83
CA GLY A 11 -14.65 -5.67 -4.04
C GLY A 11 -13.22 -5.24 -4.38
N PHE A 12 -13.05 -4.09 -5.04
CA PHE A 12 -11.75 -3.62 -5.53
C PHE A 12 -10.78 -3.43 -4.36
N ARG A 13 -9.67 -4.19 -4.31
CA ARG A 13 -8.74 -4.20 -3.18
C ARG A 13 -7.50 -3.36 -3.47
N ILE A 14 -7.22 -2.40 -2.60
CA ILE A 14 -6.11 -1.46 -2.72
C ILE A 14 -5.11 -1.71 -1.60
N LEU A 15 -3.85 -1.91 -1.94
CA LEU A 15 -2.74 -1.89 -0.99
C LEU A 15 -2.03 -0.54 -1.05
N LEU A 16 -1.89 0.15 0.08
CA LEU A 16 -1.12 1.38 0.22
C LEU A 16 0.13 1.12 1.07
N VAL A 17 1.31 1.32 0.48
CA VAL A 17 2.59 0.99 1.08
C VAL A 17 3.31 2.27 1.51
N SER A 18 3.73 2.32 2.77
CA SER A 18 4.73 3.26 3.30
C SER A 18 6.09 2.56 3.40
N PRO A 19 7.03 2.83 2.47
CA PRO A 19 8.36 2.21 2.48
C PRO A 19 9.25 2.75 3.60
N VAL A 20 10.22 1.94 4.01
CA VAL A 20 11.33 2.39 4.84
C VAL A 20 12.64 2.04 4.12
N ASP A 21 13.63 2.93 4.16
CA ASP A 21 14.98 2.59 3.72
C ASP A 21 15.92 2.45 4.92
N LYS A 22 16.64 1.32 4.99
CA LYS A 22 17.68 1.06 6.00
C LYS A 22 18.78 2.11 5.98
N ALA A 23 19.03 2.75 4.84
CA ALA A 23 19.97 3.87 4.73
C ALA A 23 19.52 5.11 5.52
N MET A 24 18.21 5.26 5.79
CA MET A 24 17.65 6.30 6.67
C MET A 24 17.57 5.87 8.14
N LEU A 25 17.61 4.58 8.44
CA LEU A 25 17.56 4.04 9.80
C LEU A 25 18.88 4.20 10.59
N GLY A 26 19.99 4.55 9.93
CA GLY A 26 21.33 4.63 10.52
C GLY A 26 21.94 6.04 10.66
N ARG A 27 21.21 7.08 10.28
CA ARG A 27 21.54 8.48 10.59
C ARG A 27 20.40 9.01 11.45
N ASP A 28 20.64 10.01 12.29
CA ASP A 28 19.63 10.64 13.17
C ASP A 28 18.50 11.34 12.40
N PHE A 29 17.78 10.62 11.54
CA PHE A 29 16.59 11.09 10.85
C PHE A 29 15.41 10.97 11.82
N TYR A 30 15.44 11.84 12.83
CA TYR A 30 14.50 11.95 13.94
C TYR A 30 13.18 12.64 13.55
N PHE A 31 12.89 12.80 12.26
CA PHE A 31 11.64 13.40 11.79
C PHE A 31 10.55 12.34 11.68
N ARG A 32 9.79 12.19 12.76
CA ARG A 32 8.59 11.36 12.81
C ARG A 32 7.43 12.09 12.15
N PHE A 33 7.46 12.22 10.83
CA PHE A 33 6.35 12.82 10.10
C PHE A 33 5.10 11.94 10.27
N PRO A 34 3.96 12.51 10.72
CA PRO A 34 2.71 11.79 10.62
C PRO A 34 2.41 11.58 9.14
N HIS A 35 2.47 10.33 8.68
CA HIS A 35 2.16 9.96 7.30
C HIS A 35 0.64 10.06 7.07
N LEU A 36 0.12 11.28 6.91
CA LEU A 36 -1.31 11.53 6.70
C LEU A 36 -1.76 11.22 5.27
N SER A 37 -0.84 11.17 4.29
CA SER A 37 -1.22 10.93 2.89
C SER A 37 -1.98 9.62 2.68
N LEU A 38 -1.53 8.51 3.28
CA LEU A 38 -2.18 7.20 3.11
C LEU A 38 -3.53 7.12 3.83
N PRO A 39 -3.68 7.54 5.11
CA PRO A 39 -4.99 7.65 5.75
C PRO A 39 -5.95 8.58 5.00
N THR A 40 -5.46 9.69 4.44
CA THR A 40 -6.29 10.57 3.60
C THR A 40 -6.80 9.84 2.36
N LEU A 41 -5.93 9.14 1.62
CA LEU A 41 -6.36 8.34 0.47
C LEU A 41 -7.38 7.24 0.86
N ALA A 42 -7.16 6.58 2.00
CA ALA A 42 -8.11 5.59 2.50
C ALA A 42 -9.48 6.21 2.81
N ALA A 43 -9.52 7.41 3.40
CA ALA A 43 -10.77 8.11 3.70
C ALA A 43 -11.53 8.56 2.42
N TYR A 44 -10.82 8.88 1.34
CA TYR A 44 -11.40 9.25 0.05
C TYR A 44 -11.66 8.07 -0.90
N THR A 45 -11.45 6.84 -0.44
CA THR A 45 -11.65 5.65 -1.28
C THR A 45 -13.13 5.46 -1.63
N PRO A 46 -13.48 5.25 -2.92
CA PRO A 46 -14.87 5.09 -3.33
C PRO A 46 -15.58 3.92 -2.63
N PRO A 47 -16.92 4.01 -2.41
CA PRO A 47 -17.70 2.88 -1.93
C PRO A 47 -17.53 1.65 -2.83
N GLY A 48 -17.32 0.47 -2.22
CA GLY A 48 -17.10 -0.79 -2.93
C GLY A 48 -15.63 -1.16 -3.14
N ALA A 49 -14.69 -0.27 -2.81
CA ALA A 49 -13.28 -0.59 -2.69
C ALA A 49 -12.87 -0.74 -1.21
N THR A 50 -11.85 -1.56 -0.94
CA THR A 50 -11.27 -1.75 0.40
C THR A 50 -9.80 -1.40 0.38
N VAL A 51 -9.32 -0.71 1.41
CA VAL A 51 -7.92 -0.30 1.54
C VAL A 51 -7.23 -1.03 2.67
N GLU A 52 -6.03 -1.51 2.40
CA GLU A 52 -5.06 -1.96 3.39
C GLU A 52 -3.86 -1.02 3.37
N ILE A 53 -3.45 -0.52 4.53
CA ILE A 53 -2.23 0.30 4.66
C ILE A 53 -1.17 -0.53 5.35
N VAL A 54 0.01 -0.65 4.73
CA VAL A 54 1.16 -1.34 5.29
C VAL A 54 2.34 -0.38 5.40
N ASP A 55 2.86 -0.25 6.62
CA ASP A 55 4.10 0.47 6.90
C ASP A 55 5.24 -0.54 7.10
N GLU A 56 6.22 -0.47 6.20
CA GLU A 56 7.37 -1.37 6.15
C GLU A 56 8.26 -1.28 7.41
N LYS A 57 8.10 -0.21 8.21
CA LYS A 57 8.73 -0.08 9.52
C LYS A 57 8.16 -1.06 10.56
N TYR A 58 6.87 -1.40 10.43
CA TYR A 58 6.14 -2.19 11.44
C TYR A 58 5.78 -3.60 10.96
N GLY A 59 5.90 -3.89 9.66
CA GLY A 59 5.60 -5.21 9.12
C GLY A 59 6.21 -5.44 7.75
N ALA A 60 6.25 -6.71 7.33
CA ALA A 60 6.63 -7.09 5.97
C ALA A 60 5.50 -6.77 4.99
N LEU A 61 5.86 -6.47 3.74
CA LEU A 61 4.88 -6.31 2.67
C LEU A 61 4.25 -7.67 2.32
N PRO A 62 2.93 -7.74 2.11
CA PRO A 62 2.27 -8.98 1.68
C PRO A 62 2.66 -9.34 0.24
N ASP A 63 2.33 -10.58 -0.18
CA ASP A 63 2.29 -10.93 -1.60
C ASP A 63 1.23 -10.06 -2.30
N GLY A 64 1.50 -9.67 -3.54
CA GLY A 64 0.63 -8.80 -4.33
C GLY A 64 -0.64 -9.48 -4.83
N LYS A 65 -0.71 -10.81 -4.74
CA LYS A 65 -1.88 -11.58 -5.16
C LYS A 65 -3.13 -11.14 -4.39
N GLY A 66 -4.18 -10.78 -5.14
CA GLY A 66 -5.48 -10.41 -4.59
C GLY A 66 -5.63 -8.94 -4.25
N TYR A 67 -4.70 -8.08 -4.68
CA TYR A 67 -4.92 -6.64 -4.80
C TYR A 67 -5.09 -6.26 -6.28
N ASP A 68 -5.98 -5.31 -6.54
CA ASP A 68 -6.23 -4.76 -7.87
C ASP A 68 -5.41 -3.47 -8.12
N LEU A 69 -4.91 -2.84 -7.05
CA LEU A 69 -4.07 -1.66 -7.10
C LEU A 69 -3.08 -1.64 -5.94
N VAL A 70 -1.83 -1.29 -6.23
CA VAL A 70 -0.80 -1.02 -5.22
C VAL A 70 -0.33 0.43 -5.35
N GLY A 71 -0.60 1.25 -4.34
CA GLY A 71 -0.08 2.60 -4.20
C GLY A 71 1.16 2.61 -3.29
N ILE A 72 2.24 3.25 -3.72
CA ILE A 72 3.47 3.35 -2.94
C ILE A 72 3.77 4.83 -2.69
N THR A 73 3.75 5.27 -1.43
CA THR A 73 4.17 6.64 -1.10
C THR A 73 5.69 6.71 -1.04
N ALA A 74 6.28 7.84 -1.43
CA ALA A 74 7.71 8.06 -1.30
C ALA A 74 8.02 9.55 -1.18
N MET A 75 8.85 9.90 -0.21
CA MET A 75 9.66 11.11 -0.31
C MET A 75 10.79 10.85 -1.31
N THR A 76 11.33 11.90 -1.94
CA THR A 76 12.39 11.79 -2.96
C THR A 76 13.55 10.84 -2.56
N PRO A 77 14.07 10.85 -1.32
CA PRO A 77 15.14 9.91 -0.92
C PRO A 77 14.71 8.43 -0.89
N LEU A 78 13.42 8.15 -0.74
CA LEU A 78 12.86 6.80 -0.73
C LEU A 78 12.47 6.30 -2.13
N ALA A 79 12.58 7.13 -3.18
CA ALA A 79 12.22 6.75 -4.54
C ALA A 79 12.93 5.44 -5.00
N PRO A 80 14.24 5.22 -4.74
CA PRO A 80 14.88 3.95 -5.09
C PRO A 80 14.31 2.74 -4.35
N ARG A 81 13.85 2.89 -3.09
CA ARG A 81 13.16 1.81 -2.38
C ARG A 81 11.78 1.55 -2.99
N ALA A 82 11.02 2.61 -3.28
CA ALA A 82 9.71 2.53 -3.89
C ALA A 82 9.75 1.83 -5.26
N TYR A 83 10.73 2.14 -6.11
CA TYR A 83 10.90 1.45 -7.40
C TYR A 83 11.20 -0.04 -7.25
N ARG A 84 12.07 -0.42 -6.30
CA ARG A 84 12.34 -1.84 -6.00
C ARG A 84 11.10 -2.60 -5.56
N ILE A 85 10.25 -1.96 -4.75
CA ILE A 85 8.96 -2.53 -4.32
C ILE A 85 8.02 -2.67 -5.53
N ALA A 86 7.89 -1.62 -6.36
CA ALA A 86 7.07 -1.66 -7.56
C ALA A 86 7.49 -2.79 -8.51
N ASP A 87 8.79 -2.98 -8.72
CA ASP A 87 9.30 -4.06 -9.56
C ASP A 87 9.02 -5.45 -8.97
N ALA A 88 9.01 -5.59 -7.64
CA ALA A 88 8.64 -6.84 -6.98
C ALA A 88 7.17 -7.20 -7.23
N PHE A 89 6.25 -6.24 -7.10
CA PHE A 89 4.83 -6.46 -7.39
C PHE A 89 4.56 -6.71 -8.88
N ARG A 90 5.22 -5.98 -9.78
CA ARG A 90 5.12 -6.23 -11.23
C ARG A 90 5.56 -7.65 -11.63
N ARG A 91 6.61 -8.18 -11.00
CA ARG A 91 7.05 -9.58 -11.21
C ARG A 91 6.00 -10.60 -10.76
N GLN A 92 5.14 -10.24 -9.80
CA GLN A 92 4.02 -11.07 -9.34
C GLN A 92 2.77 -10.94 -10.22
N ARG A 93 2.81 -10.11 -11.28
CA ARG A 93 1.69 -9.79 -12.18
C ARG A 93 0.49 -9.15 -11.46
N VAL A 94 0.80 -8.29 -10.50
CA VAL A 94 -0.15 -7.28 -10.02
C VAL A 94 -0.28 -6.17 -11.05
#